data_AF-A0A670YHV4-F1
#
_entry.id   AF-A0A670YHV4-F1
#
_cell.length_a   1.000
_cell.length_b   1.000
_cell.length_c   1.000
_cell.angle_alpha   90.00
_cell.angle_beta   90.00
_cell.angle_gamma   90.00
#
_symmetry.space_group_name_H-M   'P 1'
#
loop_
_entity.id
_entity.type
_entity.pdbx_description
1 polymer ?
#
loop_
_entity_poly.entity_id
_entity_poly.type
_entity_poly.pdbx_seq_one_letter_code
_entity_poly.pdbx_strand_id
1 'polypeptide(L)'
;MLFSLRELVQWLGFAPFELLLQAAALLATSGLLALKADGAAAGLSWWSVFAPLFAADGLSTYFTAIVSVRLFQDGEKRLAVLRLFWILTLLSLKFVFEMLLCQKLGEQSHEPLWYGLIMSPVFILLQLLMIRACRVN
;
A
#
# COMPACT_ATOMS: atom_id res chain seq x y z
N MET A 1 13.74 11.59 -15.70
CA MET A 1 14.06 10.16 -15.85
C MET A 1 13.00 9.38 -15.11
N LEU A 2 12.07 8.77 -15.84
CA LEU A 2 11.09 7.86 -15.26
C LEU A 2 11.84 6.57 -14.91
N PHE A 3 11.83 6.18 -13.63
CA PHE A 3 12.43 4.93 -13.14
C PHE A 3 12.03 3.76 -14.03
N SER A 4 12.99 2.90 -14.37
CA SER A 4 12.67 1.68 -15.09
C SER A 4 11.76 0.81 -14.23
N LEU A 5 10.71 0.24 -14.82
CA LEU A 5 9.75 -0.64 -14.12
C LEU A 5 10.47 -1.79 -13.39
N ARG A 6 11.63 -2.21 -13.93
CA ARG A 6 12.51 -3.21 -13.30
C ARG A 6 13.18 -2.69 -12.03
N GLU A 7 13.67 -1.46 -12.02
CA GLU A 7 14.28 -0.84 -10.84
C GLU A 7 13.24 -0.67 -9.74
N LEU A 8 12.03 -0.21 -10.08
CA LEU A 8 10.94 -0.08 -9.11
C LEU A 8 10.54 -1.44 -8.53
N VAL A 9 10.40 -2.48 -9.37
CA VAL A 9 10.15 -3.86 -8.92
C VAL A 9 11.27 -4.38 -8.03
N GLN A 10 12.54 -4.07 -8.34
CA GLN A 10 13.69 -4.48 -7.55
C GLN A 10 13.79 -3.75 -6.21
N TRP A 11 13.35 -2.48 -6.15
CA TRP A 11 13.35 -1.65 -4.95
C TRP A 11 12.16 -1.92 -4.03
N LEU A 12 10.96 -2.05 -4.60
CA LEU A 12 9.73 -2.32 -3.86
C LEU A 12 9.66 -3.81 -3.45
N GLY A 13 10.26 -4.69 -4.26
CA GLY A 13 10.20 -6.15 -4.08
C GLY A 13 8.89 -6.78 -4.56
N PHE A 14 7.93 -5.97 -5.00
CA PHE A 14 6.62 -6.37 -5.53
C PHE A 14 6.71 -6.91 -6.95
N ALA A 15 5.83 -7.84 -7.29
CA ALA A 15 5.66 -8.31 -8.65
C ALA A 15 5.00 -7.22 -9.53
N PRO A 16 5.27 -7.19 -10.85
CA PRO A 16 4.60 -6.28 -11.78
C PRO A 16 3.06 -6.38 -11.70
N PHE A 17 2.55 -7.57 -11.43
CA PHE A 17 1.13 -7.82 -11.23
C PHE A 17 0.57 -7.11 -9.98
N GLU A 18 1.27 -7.14 -8.85
CA GLU A 18 0.85 -6.45 -7.63
C GLU A 18 0.83 -4.94 -7.85
N LEU A 19 1.79 -4.41 -8.62
CA LEU A 19 1.84 -3.01 -9.00
C LEU A 19 0.64 -2.60 -9.87
N LEU A 20 0.28 -3.45 -10.84
CA LEU A 20 -0.89 -3.25 -11.70
C LEU A 20 -2.19 -3.30 -10.89
N LEU A 21 -2.29 -4.23 -9.95
CA LEU A 21 -3.46 -4.37 -9.08
C LEU A 21 -3.66 -3.12 -8.20
N GLN A 22 -2.58 -2.61 -7.61
CA GLN A 22 -2.59 -1.37 -6.82
C GLN A 22 -2.94 -0.15 -7.68
N ALA A 23 -2.43 -0.07 -8.91
CA ALA A 23 -2.79 0.99 -9.85
C ALA A 23 -4.28 0.92 -10.25
N ALA A 24 -4.81 -0.27 -10.52
CA ALA A 24 -6.22 -0.48 -10.83
C ALA A 24 -7.12 -0.10 -9.65
N ALA A 25 -6.74 -0.46 -8.43
CA ALA A 25 -7.46 -0.09 -7.22
C ALA A 25 -7.44 1.42 -6.98
N LEU A 26 -6.29 2.08 -7.20
CA LEU A 26 -6.18 3.53 -7.11
C LEU A 26 -7.08 4.24 -8.12
N LEU A 27 -7.16 3.74 -9.36
CA LEU A 27 -8.08 4.26 -10.38
C LEU A 27 -9.54 4.08 -9.98
N ALA A 28 -9.90 2.89 -9.47
CA ALA A 28 -11.26 2.61 -9.01
C ALA A 28 -11.66 3.52 -7.84
N THR A 29 -10.79 3.68 -6.83
CA THR A 29 -11.01 4.57 -5.70
C THR A 29 -11.05 6.04 -6.13
N SER A 30 -10.20 6.47 -7.07
CA SER A 30 -10.26 7.83 -7.62
C SER A 30 -11.59 8.11 -8.33
N GLY A 31 -12.12 7.15 -9.09
CA GLY A 31 -13.44 7.25 -9.71
C GLY A 31 -14.56 7.33 -8.67
N LEU A 32 -14.55 6.47 -7.65
CA LEU A 32 -15.51 6.50 -6.54
C LEU A 32 -15.46 7.81 -5.76
N LEU A 33 -14.26 8.35 -5.56
CA LEU A 33 -14.04 9.62 -4.86
C LEU A 33 -14.58 10.80 -5.67
N ALA A 34 -14.39 10.81 -6.99
CA ALA A 34 -14.98 11.81 -7.88
C ALA A 34 -16.52 11.75 -7.86
N LEU A 35 -17.11 10.56 -7.96
CA LEU A 35 -18.57 10.37 -7.86
C LEU A 35 -19.14 10.81 -6.51
N LYS A 36 -18.37 10.65 -5.43
CA LYS A 36 -18.74 11.16 -4.10
C LYS A 36 -18.61 12.67 -4.00
N ALA A 37 -17.60 13.28 -4.62
CA ALA A 37 -17.42 14.73 -4.67
C ALA A 37 -18.54 15.43 -5.46
N ASP A 38 -19.04 14.80 -6.53
CA ASP A 38 -20.17 15.30 -7.32
C ASP A 38 -21.54 15.09 -6.64
N GLY A 39 -21.58 14.49 -5.44
CA GLY A 39 -22.81 14.28 -4.65
C GLY A 39 -23.69 13.13 -5.14
N ALA A 40 -23.37 12.49 -6.26
CA ALA A 40 -24.10 11.32 -6.79
C ALA A 40 -24.07 10.10 -5.84
N ALA A 41 -23.03 10.03 -4.99
CA ALA A 41 -22.80 8.96 -4.02
C ALA A 41 -22.84 9.45 -2.55
N ALA A 42 -23.72 10.40 -2.22
CA ALA A 42 -23.82 10.99 -0.88
C ALA A 42 -24.13 9.97 0.24
N GLY A 43 -24.80 8.86 -0.09
CA GLY A 43 -25.12 7.79 0.87
C GLY A 43 -24.01 6.76 1.09
N LEU A 44 -22.92 6.79 0.29
CA LEU A 44 -21.84 5.82 0.45
C LEU A 44 -20.95 6.19 1.63
N SER A 45 -20.73 5.23 2.53
CA SER A 45 -19.76 5.39 3.62
C SER A 45 -18.35 5.63 3.05
N TRP A 46 -17.52 6.38 3.78
CA TRP A 46 -16.12 6.58 3.38
C TRP A 46 -15.35 5.26 3.30
N TRP A 47 -15.72 4.28 4.14
CA TRP A 47 -15.22 2.90 4.09
C TRP A 47 -15.47 2.22 2.73
N SER A 48 -16.62 2.47 2.10
CA SER A 48 -16.96 1.87 0.80
C SER A 48 -16.13 2.47 -0.35
N VAL A 49 -15.72 3.73 -0.25
CA VAL A 49 -14.88 4.41 -1.26
C VAL A 49 -13.46 3.85 -1.26
N PHE A 50 -12.93 3.52 -0.08
CA PHE A 50 -11.60 2.93 0.09
C PHE A 50 -11.58 1.39 0.02
N ALA A 51 -12.74 0.72 -0.05
CA ALA A 51 -12.83 -0.73 -0.15
C ALA A 51 -12.00 -1.36 -1.30
N PRO A 52 -11.91 -0.77 -2.51
CA PRO A 52 -11.08 -1.31 -3.58
C PRO A 52 -9.58 -1.31 -3.23
N LEU A 53 -9.12 -0.28 -2.50
CA LEU A 53 -7.75 -0.14 -2.04
C LEU A 53 -7.41 -1.22 -1.01
N PHE A 54 -8.29 -1.42 -0.02
CA PHE A 54 -8.15 -2.49 0.97
C PHE A 54 -8.18 -3.90 0.35
N ALA A 55 -9.03 -4.11 -0.65
CA ALA A 55 -9.10 -5.39 -1.37
C ALA A 55 -7.78 -5.67 -2.12
N ALA A 56 -7.19 -4.65 -2.74
CA ALA A 56 -5.89 -4.78 -3.42
C ALA A 56 -4.74 -5.05 -2.45
N ASP A 57 -4.73 -4.41 -1.27
CA ASP A 57 -3.76 -4.72 -0.22
C ASP A 57 -3.91 -6.13 0.33
N GLY A 58 -5.14 -6.58 0.58
CA GLY A 58 -5.41 -7.95 1.01
C GLY A 58 -4.92 -8.99 -0.02
N LEU A 59 -5.22 -8.78 -1.30
CA LEU A 59 -4.80 -9.68 -2.37
C LEU A 59 -3.28 -9.65 -2.60
N SER A 60 -2.64 -8.48 -2.44
CA SER A 60 -1.17 -8.35 -2.49
C SER A 60 -0.50 -9.07 -1.32
N THR A 61 -1.06 -8.96 -0.10
CA THR A 61 -0.58 -9.70 1.08
C THR A 61 -0.65 -11.20 0.83
N TYR A 62 -1.78 -11.66 0.31
CA TYR A 62 -2.03 -13.08 0.02
C TYR A 62 -1.04 -13.63 -1.01
N PHE A 63 -0.81 -12.89 -2.10
CA PHE A 63 0.14 -13.27 -3.13
C PHE A 63 1.57 -13.35 -2.59
N THR A 64 2.01 -12.31 -1.87
CA THR A 64 3.32 -12.28 -1.25
C THR A 64 3.50 -13.43 -0.24
N ALA A 65 2.46 -13.78 0.53
CA ALA A 65 2.49 -14.92 1.43
C ALA A 65 2.70 -16.26 0.69
N ILE A 66 1.97 -16.51 -0.41
CA ILE A 66 2.15 -17.72 -1.23
C ILE A 66 3.58 -17.82 -1.77
N VAL A 67 4.09 -16.72 -2.34
CA VAL A 67 5.45 -16.69 -2.90
C VAL A 67 6.48 -16.99 -1.82
N SER A 68 6.27 -16.47 -0.60
CA SER A 68 7.19 -16.74 0.51
C SER A 68 7.19 -18.20 0.97
N VAL A 69 6.02 -18.86 0.98
CA VAL A 69 5.90 -20.28 1.33
C VAL A 69 6.64 -21.14 0.30
N ARG A 70 6.50 -20.84 -1.00
CA ARG A 70 7.24 -21.56 -2.05
C ARG A 70 8.74 -21.38 -1.92
N LEU A 71 9.19 -20.15 -1.71
CA LEU A 71 10.62 -19.84 -1.58
C LEU A 71 11.26 -20.48 -0.33
N PHE A 72 10.45 -20.74 0.70
CA PHE A 72 10.89 -21.50 1.89
C PHE A 72 11.14 -22.99 1.58
N GLN A 73 10.39 -23.57 0.64
CA GLN A 73 10.56 -24.95 0.19
C GLN A 73 11.81 -25.13 -0.69
N ASP A 74 12.20 -24.09 -1.45
CA ASP A 74 13.36 -24.11 -2.35
C ASP A 74 14.73 -23.95 -1.66
N GLY A 75 14.76 -23.79 -0.33
CA GLY A 75 16.00 -23.86 0.47
C GLY A 75 16.68 -22.53 0.82
N GLU A 76 16.31 -21.40 0.19
CA GLU A 76 16.87 -20.06 0.49
C GLU A 76 16.09 -19.30 1.59
N LYS A 77 15.95 -19.93 2.75
CA LYS A 77 15.06 -19.47 3.84
C LYS A 77 15.35 -18.06 4.34
N ARG A 78 16.62 -17.66 4.45
CA ARG A 78 17.00 -16.40 5.12
C ARG A 78 16.72 -15.17 4.25
N LEU A 79 17.01 -15.24 2.95
CA LEU A 79 16.74 -14.18 2.00
C LEU A 79 15.23 -14.02 1.75
N ALA A 80 14.54 -15.16 1.64
CA ALA A 80 13.09 -15.22 1.48
C ALA A 80 12.34 -14.53 2.64
N VAL A 81 12.71 -14.86 3.87
CA VAL A 81 12.10 -14.29 5.08
C VAL A 81 12.39 -12.79 5.19
N LEU A 82 13.61 -12.34 4.89
CA LEU A 82 13.96 -10.92 4.92
C LEU A 82 13.14 -10.13 3.89
N ARG A 83 12.99 -10.68 2.68
CA ARG A 83 12.18 -10.07 1.62
C ARG A 83 10.69 -10.03 1.98
N LEU A 84 10.15 -11.13 2.53
CA LEU A 84 8.77 -11.18 3.00
C LEU A 84 8.54 -10.14 4.10
N PHE A 85 9.41 -10.11 5.11
CA PHE A 85 9.33 -9.16 6.21
C PHE A 85 9.36 -7.71 5.71
N TRP A 86 10.20 -7.43 4.71
CA TRP A 86 10.24 -6.12 4.07
C TRP A 86 8.91 -5.74 3.41
N ILE A 87 8.39 -6.61 2.52
CA ILE A 87 7.15 -6.33 1.78
C ILE A 87 5.98 -6.18 2.78
N LEU A 88 5.91 -7.05 3.79
CA LEU A 88 4.89 -7.00 4.82
C LEU A 88 4.96 -5.72 5.64
N THR A 89 6.17 -5.23 5.95
CA THR A 89 6.36 -3.92 6.63
C THR A 89 5.91 -2.76 5.74
N LEU A 90 6.23 -2.75 4.44
CA LEU A 90 5.76 -1.70 3.53
C LEU A 90 4.22 -1.70 3.42
N LEU A 91 3.64 -2.89 3.29
CA LEU A 91 2.20 -3.06 3.09
C LEU A 91 1.41 -2.73 4.37
N SER A 92 1.93 -3.09 5.54
CA SER A 92 1.30 -2.72 6.82
C SER A 92 1.33 -1.21 7.04
N LEU A 93 2.43 -0.53 6.66
CA LEU A 93 2.56 0.91 6.79
C LEU A 93 1.61 1.65 5.84
N LYS A 94 1.43 1.13 4.61
CA LYS A 94 0.40 1.61 3.66
C LYS A 94 -1.01 1.40 4.22
N PHE A 95 -1.31 0.21 4.74
CA PHE A 95 -2.61 -0.09 5.34
C PHE A 95 -2.93 0.83 6.52
N VAL A 96 -1.96 1.09 7.40
CA VAL A 96 -2.11 2.04 8.51
C VAL A 96 -2.42 3.44 7.98
N PHE A 97 -1.70 3.92 6.96
CA PHE A 97 -2.02 5.20 6.32
C PHE A 97 -3.46 5.26 5.79
N GLU A 98 -3.91 4.23 5.07
CA GLU A 98 -5.28 4.16 4.53
C GLU A 98 -6.33 4.14 5.64
N MET A 99 -6.08 3.42 6.73
CA MET A 99 -6.96 3.37 7.90
C MET A 99 -7.05 4.73 8.60
N LEU A 100 -5.92 5.41 8.83
CA LEU A 100 -5.92 6.77 9.40
C LEU A 100 -6.67 7.77 8.49
N LEU A 101 -6.54 7.61 7.17
CA LEU A 101 -7.21 8.47 6.20
C LEU A 101 -8.72 8.21 6.19
N CYS A 102 -9.16 6.94 6.27
CA CYS A 102 -10.57 6.57 6.42
C CYS A 102 -11.18 7.11 7.72
N GLN A 103 -10.46 7.00 8.84
CA GLN A 103 -10.90 7.54 10.13
C GLN A 103 -11.06 9.06 10.04
N LYS A 104 -10.09 9.77 9.45
CA LYS A 104 -10.15 11.22 9.30
C LYS A 104 -11.34 11.69 8.44
N LEU A 105 -11.67 10.97 7.37
CA LEU A 105 -12.80 11.30 6.50
C LEU A 105 -14.15 10.85 7.09
N GLY A 106 -14.18 9.75 7.84
CA GLY A 106 -15.37 9.20 8.51
C GLY A 106 -15.79 9.99 9.74
N GLU A 107 -14.84 10.46 10.55
CA GLU A 107 -15.08 11.19 11.80
C GLU A 107 -14.91 12.70 11.57
N GLN A 108 -15.75 13.28 10.72
CA GLN A 108 -15.77 14.72 10.43
C GLN A 108 -16.13 15.60 11.66
N SER A 109 -16.01 15.11 12.91
CA SER A 109 -16.69 15.75 14.03
C SER A 109 -16.02 15.88 15.38
N HIS A 110 -14.91 15.21 15.80
CA HIS A 110 -14.51 15.46 17.22
C HIS A 110 -13.05 15.45 17.69
N GLU A 111 -12.01 15.15 16.90
CA GLU A 111 -10.63 15.44 17.37
C GLU A 111 -9.67 15.88 16.24
N PRO A 112 -8.76 16.83 16.51
CA PRO A 112 -7.79 17.30 15.54
C PRO A 112 -6.68 16.24 15.37
N LEU A 113 -6.96 15.15 14.65
CA LEU A 113 -5.89 14.31 14.14
C LEU A 113 -4.98 15.19 13.29
N TRP A 114 -3.76 15.43 13.79
CA TRP A 114 -2.77 16.29 13.17
C TRP A 114 -2.34 15.68 11.84
N TYR A 115 -2.27 16.51 10.81
CA TYR A 115 -1.83 16.10 9.47
C TYR A 115 -0.46 15.41 9.49
N GLY A 116 0.41 15.80 10.43
CA GLY A 116 1.71 15.17 10.65
C GLY A 116 1.63 13.70 11.07
N LEU A 117 0.62 13.29 11.85
CA LEU A 117 0.46 11.90 12.28
C LEU A 117 -0.03 11.02 11.12
N ILE A 118 -0.92 11.56 10.27
CA ILE A 118 -1.43 10.87 9.08
C ILE A 118 -0.31 10.68 8.05
N MET A 119 0.56 11.68 7.87
CA MET A 119 1.66 11.59 6.89
C MET A 119 2.88 10.80 7.41
N SER A 120 2.99 10.57 8.72
CA SER A 120 4.14 9.88 9.34
C SER A 120 4.45 8.51 8.72
N PRO A 121 3.46 7.60 8.49
CA PRO A 121 3.70 6.33 7.82
C PRO A 121 4.31 6.47 6.43
N VAL A 122 3.89 7.49 5.66
CA VAL A 122 4.42 7.76 4.31
C VAL A 122 5.86 8.27 4.39
N PHE A 123 6.18 9.12 5.36
CA PHE A 123 7.55 9.59 5.58
C PHE A 123 8.49 8.44 5.96
N ILE A 124 8.05 7.55 6.86
CA ILE A 124 8.82 6.36 7.25
C ILE A 124 9.02 5.43 6.03
N LEU A 125 7.98 5.23 5.23
CA LEU A 125 8.04 4.45 3.98
C LEU A 125 9.10 5.01 3.03
N LEU A 126 9.11 6.33 2.83
CA LEU A 126 10.05 7.01 1.94
C LEU A 126 11.50 6.89 2.43
N GLN A 127 11.73 7.02 3.74
CA GLN A 127 13.07 6.82 4.33
C GLN A 127 13.56 5.38 4.17
N LEU A 128 12.70 4.40 4.39
CA LEU A 128 13.02 2.97 4.19
C LEU A 128 13.41 2.70 2.73
N LEU A 129 12.66 3.25 1.77
CA LEU A 129 12.97 3.12 0.34
C LEU A 129 14.31 3.78 -0.02
N MET A 130 14.63 4.93 0.57
CA MET A 130 15.91 5.61 0.34
C MET A 130 17.09 4.78 0.84
N ILE A 131 17.01 4.20 2.05
CA ILE A 131 18.06 3.35 2.60
C ILE A 131 18.29 2.12 1.71
N ARG A 132 17.21 1.52 1.19
CA ARG A 132 17.30 0.37 0.30
C ARG A 132 17.92 0.74 -1.05
N ALA A 133 17.55 1.89 -1.62
CA ALA A 133 18.16 2.38 -2.86
C ALA A 133 19.69 2.54 -2.72
N CYS A 134 20.18 3.00 -1.56
CA CYS A 134 21.61 3.10 -1.29
C CYS A 134 22.33 1.75 -1.10
N ARG A 135 21.61 0.66 -0.80
CA ARG A 135 22.16 -0.69 -0.58
C ARG A 135 22.11 -1.58 -1.82
N VAL A 136 21.37 -1.17 -2.85
CA VAL A 136 21.13 -1.96 -4.08
C VAL A 136 22.10 -1.58 -5.22
N ASN A 137 22.97 -0.58 -5.02
CA ASN A 137 24.16 -0.33 -5.85
C ASN A 137 25.35 -1.17 -5.41
#